data_AF-A0A1X0P932-F1
#
_entry.id   AF-A0A1X0P932-F1
#
_cell.length_a   1.000
_cell.length_b   1.000
_cell.length_c   1.000
_cell.angle_alpha   90.00
_cell.angle_beta   90.00
_cell.angle_gamma   90.00
#
_symmetry.space_group_name_H-M   'P 1'
#
loop_
_entity.id
_entity.type
_entity.pdbx_description
1 polymer ?
#
loop_
_entity_poly.entity_id
_entity_poly.type
_entity_poly.pdbx_seq_one_letter_code
_entity_poly.pdbx_strand_id
1 'polypeptide(L)'
;MAKSTRFTKILLVLLLICFTMAMIPLLSLGFIKSKSPSTMPSLFSTSSMQTLPGDVNIRNEENNSGLKKIPHSNKVKEDPDGLHNSVEDMDRNNNNNNNNNGNEENADETLIPLTDIPKSPYYSFDPHIMSPSFLRNLQNSSKRIIKKWTRAHFDRYDSADISDCDIITPECSLHKYLLKYTAEENEKESEEEKEEVEDPNRLPYRKCCVEHKALRDTTIWVVNQLKAAGIIYFLSTGTALGALRHAGVIIPWDTDVDIAIYPKDRVKVEKIFRGNKKHFFRKDPHGKPMFWVYHSKDGYPVGGPHVEIFYDPVYTQFPHLLLPLQECLFYNESMMCPNVKQFEEWFPSGWKVYGGGHYNGPKSCTVRLNGKTIAKRRC
;
A
#
# COMPACT_ATOMS: atom_id res chain seq x y z
N MET A 1 0.31 36.08 -55.97
CA MET A 1 1.49 35.71 -55.15
C MET A 1 1.03 34.88 -53.97
N ALA A 2 1.71 33.76 -53.74
CA ALA A 2 1.20 32.60 -53.03
C ALA A 2 1.10 32.76 -51.50
N LYS A 3 -0.02 32.33 -50.93
CA LYS A 3 -0.10 31.80 -49.56
C LYS A 3 -0.58 30.35 -49.63
N SER A 4 0.32 29.45 -50.05
CA SER A 4 0.12 28.02 -49.89
C SER A 4 0.37 27.68 -48.43
N THR A 5 -0.72 27.32 -47.76
CA THR A 5 -0.89 27.16 -46.33
C THR A 5 -0.11 25.95 -45.80
N ARG A 6 0.34 26.03 -44.54
CA ARG A 6 0.98 24.92 -43.80
C ARG A 6 0.22 23.58 -43.89
N PHE A 7 -1.06 23.63 -44.23
CA PHE A 7 -1.94 22.48 -44.39
C PHE A 7 -1.52 21.52 -45.52
N THR A 8 -1.05 22.04 -46.67
CA THR A 8 -0.60 21.17 -47.77
C THR A 8 0.68 20.41 -47.43
N LYS A 9 1.56 20.98 -46.59
CA LYS A 9 2.78 20.29 -46.13
C LYS A 9 2.47 19.16 -45.15
N ILE A 10 1.50 19.35 -44.25
CA ILE A 10 1.09 18.31 -43.30
C ILE A 10 0.40 17.15 -44.02
N LEU A 11 -0.47 17.45 -45.00
CA LEU A 11 -1.15 16.43 -45.79
C LEU A 11 -0.17 15.58 -46.61
N LEU A 12 0.88 16.19 -47.17
CA LEU A 12 1.93 15.49 -47.92
C LEU A 12 2.77 14.57 -47.02
N VAL A 13 3.06 14.99 -45.79
CA VAL A 13 3.79 14.15 -44.81
C VAL A 13 2.96 12.95 -44.37
N LEU A 14 1.66 13.15 -44.11
CA LEU A 14 0.75 12.05 -43.74
C LEU A 14 0.58 11.04 -44.87
N LEU A 15 0.46 11.49 -46.12
CA LEU A 15 0.39 10.60 -47.28
C LEU A 15 1.69 9.81 -47.49
N LEU A 16 2.85 10.40 -47.22
CA LEU A 16 4.13 9.69 -47.29
C LEU A 16 4.23 8.58 -46.23
N ILE A 17 3.80 8.86 -45.00
CA ILE A 17 3.82 7.87 -43.90
C ILE A 17 2.91 6.68 -44.22
N CYS A 18 1.70 6.94 -44.75
CA CYS A 18 0.78 5.88 -45.17
C CYS A 18 1.35 5.01 -46.30
N PHE A 19 2.09 5.60 -47.25
CA PHE A 19 2.73 4.83 -48.33
C PHE A 19 3.89 3.95 -47.84
N THR A 20 4.64 4.39 -46.83
CA THR A 20 5.76 3.60 -46.27
C THR A 20 5.30 2.39 -45.45
N MET A 21 4.12 2.46 -44.83
CA MET A 21 3.56 1.35 -44.03
C MET A 21 2.93 0.25 -44.91
N ALA A 22 2.56 0.56 -46.15
CA ALA A 22 1.94 -0.40 -47.07
C ALA A 22 2.95 -1.28 -47.84
N MET A 23 4.26 -1.05 -47.68
CA MET A 23 5.32 -1.69 -48.47
C MET A 23 6.27 -2.57 -47.65
N ILE A 24 5.85 -3.09 -46.49
CA ILE A 24 6.60 -4.15 -45.78
C ILE A 24 6.15 -5.51 -46.36
N PRO A 25 6.97 -6.21 -47.15
CA PRO A 25 6.59 -7.50 -47.70
C PRO A 25 6.70 -8.60 -46.64
N LEU A 26 5.71 -9.49 -46.63
CA LEU A 26 5.74 -10.80 -45.98
C LEU A 26 6.98 -11.58 -46.45
N LEU A 27 7.98 -11.71 -45.57
CA LEU A 27 9.07 -12.66 -45.70
C LEU A 27 9.40 -13.26 -44.32
N SER A 28 8.76 -14.37 -43.99
CA SER A 28 9.41 -15.60 -43.47
C SER A 28 8.37 -16.57 -42.89
N LEU A 29 7.72 -17.33 -43.77
CA LEU A 29 7.24 -18.68 -43.43
C LEU A 29 8.45 -19.62 -43.52
N GLY A 30 8.78 -20.31 -42.44
CA GLY A 30 9.93 -21.21 -42.40
C GLY A 30 9.94 -22.14 -41.20
N PHE A 31 9.27 -23.29 -41.34
CA PHE A 31 9.62 -24.61 -40.80
C PHE A 31 10.18 -24.72 -39.37
N ILE A 32 9.38 -25.25 -38.42
CA ILE A 32 9.90 -26.20 -37.42
C ILE A 32 8.99 -27.42 -37.30
N LYS A 33 9.67 -28.55 -37.32
CA LYS A 33 9.30 -29.95 -37.56
C LYS A 33 8.71 -30.59 -36.30
N SER A 34 7.62 -31.34 -36.46
CA SER A 34 7.05 -32.23 -35.44
C SER A 34 8.00 -33.39 -35.12
N LYS A 35 8.20 -33.69 -33.84
CA LYS A 35 8.72 -34.98 -33.37
C LYS A 35 7.84 -35.52 -32.25
N SER A 36 7.19 -36.64 -32.53
CA SER A 36 6.60 -37.59 -31.58
C SER A 36 7.68 -38.38 -30.84
N PRO A 37 7.36 -38.92 -29.65
CA PRO A 37 7.71 -40.30 -29.30
C PRO A 37 6.49 -41.04 -28.70
N SER A 38 6.01 -42.12 -29.33
CA SER A 38 6.37 -43.54 -29.08
C SER A 38 6.05 -44.05 -27.66
N THR A 39 4.88 -44.68 -27.55
CA THR A 39 4.56 -45.97 -26.92
C THR A 39 5.55 -46.62 -25.92
N MET A 40 5.09 -46.81 -24.67
CA MET A 40 4.98 -48.05 -23.83
C MET A 40 6.15 -49.07 -23.80
N PRO A 41 6.45 -49.69 -22.63
CA PRO A 41 5.54 -50.71 -22.08
C PRO A 41 5.34 -50.74 -20.56
N SER A 42 4.19 -51.31 -20.21
CA SER A 42 3.76 -51.83 -18.92
C SER A 42 4.64 -52.96 -18.40
N LEU A 43 4.85 -53.01 -17.09
CA LEU A 43 5.12 -54.24 -16.36
C LEU A 43 4.32 -54.26 -15.04
N PHE A 44 3.56 -55.35 -14.90
CA PHE A 44 2.86 -55.79 -13.70
C PHE A 44 3.84 -56.09 -12.56
N SER A 45 3.43 -55.85 -11.31
CA SER A 45 3.53 -56.88 -10.27
C SER A 45 2.57 -56.62 -9.11
N THR A 46 1.89 -57.68 -8.73
CA THR A 46 0.91 -57.90 -7.68
C THR A 46 1.55 -58.27 -6.34
N SER A 47 0.97 -57.83 -5.22
CA SER A 47 0.89 -58.56 -3.93
C SER A 47 0.08 -57.72 -2.93
N SER A 48 -1.21 -58.01 -2.72
CA SER A 48 -1.77 -58.90 -1.68
C SER A 48 -1.91 -58.27 -0.28
N MET A 49 -3.19 -58.09 0.07
CA MET A 49 -3.87 -58.00 1.38
C MET A 49 -3.07 -58.28 2.66
N GLN A 50 -3.33 -57.47 3.68
CA GLN A 50 -3.78 -57.97 4.99
C GLN A 50 -4.68 -56.95 5.71
N THR A 51 -5.70 -57.48 6.37
CA THR A 51 -6.88 -56.84 6.97
C THR A 51 -6.77 -56.69 8.49
N LEU A 52 -7.21 -55.53 9.02
CA LEU A 52 -8.01 -55.27 10.24
C LEU A 52 -7.45 -55.60 11.64
N PRO A 53 -8.07 -55.13 12.77
CA PRO A 53 -9.07 -54.06 12.97
C PRO A 53 -8.74 -53.09 14.13
N GLY A 54 -9.57 -52.05 14.30
CA GLY A 54 -9.61 -51.23 15.52
C GLY A 54 -10.65 -50.13 15.48
N ASP A 55 -11.92 -50.49 15.72
CA ASP A 55 -13.04 -49.59 16.00
C ASP A 55 -12.80 -48.78 17.28
N VAL A 56 -13.07 -47.46 17.27
CA VAL A 56 -13.73 -46.77 18.38
C VAL A 56 -14.64 -45.67 17.83
N ASN A 57 -15.93 -45.89 18.08
CA ASN A 57 -17.07 -44.99 17.93
C ASN A 57 -16.98 -43.86 18.98
N ILE A 58 -17.50 -42.65 18.71
CA ILE A 58 -18.37 -41.85 19.62
C ILE A 58 -18.63 -40.42 19.10
N ARG A 59 -19.92 -40.20 18.82
CA ARG A 59 -20.81 -39.04 19.07
C ARG A 59 -20.59 -37.70 18.37
N ASN A 60 -21.60 -37.40 17.55
CA ASN A 60 -22.21 -36.09 17.35
C ASN A 60 -22.63 -35.45 18.69
N GLU A 61 -22.31 -34.18 18.89
CA GLU A 61 -23.14 -33.25 19.65
C GLU A 61 -23.15 -31.90 18.91
N GLU A 62 -24.35 -31.51 18.49
CA GLU A 62 -24.71 -30.13 18.19
C GLU A 62 -24.57 -29.33 19.48
N ASN A 63 -24.03 -28.11 19.43
CA ASN A 63 -24.52 -27.05 20.30
C ASN A 63 -24.29 -25.65 19.76
N ASN A 64 -25.38 -24.91 19.91
CA ASN A 64 -25.63 -23.53 19.61
C ASN A 64 -25.06 -22.62 20.73
N SER A 65 -25.10 -21.30 20.53
CA SER A 65 -24.77 -20.21 21.48
C SER A 65 -23.29 -19.89 21.64
N GLY A 66 -22.85 -18.64 21.79
CA GLY A 66 -23.54 -17.36 21.85
C GLY A 66 -22.48 -16.26 21.95
N LEU A 67 -22.86 -15.06 21.52
CA LEU A 67 -22.12 -13.81 21.73
C LEU A 67 -21.58 -13.73 23.17
N LYS A 68 -20.26 -13.61 23.32
CA LYS A 68 -19.65 -13.11 24.56
C LYS A 68 -19.09 -11.71 24.35
N LYS A 69 -19.78 -10.76 24.99
CA LYS A 69 -19.31 -9.40 25.28
C LYS A 69 -18.01 -9.46 26.07
N ILE A 70 -17.05 -8.61 25.71
CA ILE A 70 -15.85 -8.32 26.48
C ILE A 70 -16.24 -7.34 27.60
N PRO A 71 -15.95 -7.61 28.89
CA PRO A 71 -16.20 -6.66 29.96
C PRO A 71 -15.07 -5.64 30.12
N HIS A 72 -15.47 -4.42 30.45
CA HIS A 72 -14.63 -3.33 30.90
C HIS A 72 -14.12 -3.52 32.34
N SER A 73 -13.02 -2.82 32.59
CA SER A 73 -12.46 -2.37 33.88
C SER A 73 -11.42 -3.27 34.55
N ASN A 74 -10.23 -2.70 34.78
CA ASN A 74 -9.88 -2.33 36.15
C ASN A 74 -8.88 -1.16 36.20
N LYS A 75 -9.21 -0.23 37.09
CA LYS A 75 -8.38 0.83 37.65
C LYS A 75 -7.23 0.23 38.47
N VAL A 76 -6.03 0.82 38.35
CA VAL A 76 -4.98 0.79 39.38
C VAL A 76 -4.37 2.20 39.34
N LYS A 77 -4.80 3.11 40.23
CA LYS A 77 -4.18 3.47 41.53
C LYS A 77 -2.72 3.89 41.39
N GLU A 78 -2.56 5.21 41.37
CA GLU A 78 -1.37 5.97 41.75
C GLU A 78 -1.03 5.70 43.23
N ASP A 79 0.26 5.67 43.54
CA ASP A 79 0.81 6.31 44.73
C ASP A 79 2.28 6.70 44.48
N PRO A 80 2.80 7.72 45.21
CA PRO A 80 3.97 8.52 44.84
C PRO A 80 5.22 8.19 45.68
N ASP A 81 6.23 9.06 45.57
CA ASP A 81 7.55 9.08 46.21
C ASP A 81 8.61 8.24 45.48
N GLY A 82 9.75 8.76 45.04
CA GLY A 82 10.45 10.01 45.32
C GLY A 82 11.94 9.65 45.33
N LEU A 83 12.77 10.33 44.53
CA LEU A 83 14.17 10.58 44.90
C LEU A 83 14.78 11.68 44.02
N HIS A 84 15.04 12.79 44.68
CA HIS A 84 15.95 13.85 44.27
C HIS A 84 17.35 13.30 43.95
N ASN A 85 17.98 13.83 42.91
CA ASN A 85 19.39 14.24 43.01
C ASN A 85 19.65 15.42 42.07
N SER A 86 20.03 16.51 42.71
CA SER A 86 20.56 17.77 42.18
C SER A 86 22.02 17.61 41.77
N VAL A 87 22.40 18.16 40.60
CA VAL A 87 23.76 18.64 40.36
C VAL A 87 23.65 19.98 39.65
N GLU A 88 24.19 20.98 40.32
CA GLU A 88 24.31 22.39 39.93
C GLU A 88 25.37 22.59 38.83
N ASP A 89 25.09 23.61 38.01
CA ASP A 89 25.98 24.64 37.47
C ASP A 89 27.24 24.26 36.67
N MET A 90 27.22 24.67 35.40
CA MET A 90 28.15 25.73 34.95
C MET A 90 27.59 26.49 33.74
N ASP A 91 27.26 27.75 34.01
CA ASP A 91 27.06 28.82 33.05
C ASP A 91 28.27 29.03 32.13
N ARG A 92 27.98 29.27 30.84
CA ARG A 92 28.69 30.30 30.06
C ARG A 92 27.85 30.80 28.89
N ASN A 93 27.23 31.95 29.16
CA ASN A 93 26.94 33.06 28.26
C ASN A 93 27.42 32.92 26.80
N ASN A 94 26.48 33.01 25.86
CA ASN A 94 26.67 33.94 24.75
C ASN A 94 25.32 34.54 24.32
N ASN A 95 25.14 35.80 24.72
CA ASN A 95 24.09 36.69 24.25
C ASN A 95 24.23 36.89 22.74
N ASN A 96 23.17 36.58 22.01
CA ASN A 96 22.79 37.40 20.86
C ASN A 96 21.27 37.44 20.75
N ASN A 97 20.72 38.54 21.27
CA ASN A 97 19.40 39.04 20.95
C ASN A 97 19.28 39.16 19.43
N ASN A 98 18.32 38.43 18.85
CA ASN A 98 17.53 38.98 17.76
C ASN A 98 16.09 38.51 17.94
N ASN A 99 15.26 39.49 18.30
CA ASN A 99 13.82 39.45 18.22
C ASN A 99 13.37 38.84 16.89
N ASN A 100 12.62 37.74 16.97
CA ASN A 100 11.64 37.34 15.96
C ASN A 100 10.49 36.63 16.69
N ASN A 101 9.75 37.40 17.50
CA ASN A 101 8.32 37.15 17.66
C ASN A 101 7.64 37.66 16.40
N GLY A 102 7.11 36.77 15.58
CA GLY A 102 6.40 37.14 14.36
C GLY A 102 6.01 35.93 13.51
N ASN A 103 4.77 35.48 13.70
CA ASN A 103 3.97 34.67 12.78
C ASN A 103 4.33 33.18 12.65
N GLU A 104 4.04 32.44 13.71
CA GLU A 104 3.73 31.00 13.64
C GLU A 104 2.19 30.79 13.56
N GLU A 105 1.51 31.57 12.73
CA GLU A 105 0.09 31.43 12.41
C GLU A 105 -0.12 31.73 10.93
N ASN A 106 0.30 30.81 10.08
CA ASN A 106 -0.40 30.60 8.81
C ASN A 106 -0.92 29.18 8.89
N ALA A 107 -2.05 29.00 9.58
CA ALA A 107 -2.89 27.84 9.37
C ALA A 107 -3.06 27.72 7.87
N ASP A 108 -2.59 26.62 7.27
CA ASP A 108 -2.65 26.42 5.83
C ASP A 108 -4.12 26.56 5.42
N GLU A 109 -4.49 27.70 4.83
CA GLU A 109 -5.89 28.08 4.56
C GLU A 109 -6.59 27.07 3.65
N THR A 110 -5.84 26.13 3.09
CA THR A 110 -6.30 25.02 2.27
C THR A 110 -6.76 23.79 3.07
N LEU A 111 -6.67 23.79 4.40
CA LEU A 111 -7.16 22.72 5.28
C LEU A 111 -8.35 23.16 6.13
N ILE A 112 -9.17 22.18 6.50
CA ILE A 112 -10.13 22.35 7.58
C ILE A 112 -9.34 22.66 8.88
N PRO A 113 -9.80 23.61 9.73
CA PRO A 113 -9.13 23.89 10.99
C PRO A 113 -8.84 22.60 11.77
N LEU A 114 -7.62 22.43 12.27
CA LEU A 114 -7.21 21.18 12.94
C LEU A 114 -8.05 20.87 14.18
N THR A 115 -8.66 21.89 14.80
CA THR A 115 -9.61 21.77 15.91
C THR A 115 -10.88 21.03 15.52
N ASP A 116 -11.25 21.05 14.25
CA ASP A 116 -12.50 20.50 13.74
C ASP A 116 -12.31 19.07 13.20
N ILE A 117 -11.05 18.63 13.09
CA ILE A 117 -10.71 17.29 12.64
C ILE A 117 -10.75 16.32 13.83
N PRO A 118 -11.55 15.24 13.77
CA PRO A 118 -11.56 14.22 14.82
C PRO A 118 -10.17 13.60 14.99
N LYS A 119 -9.74 13.40 16.24
CA LYS A 119 -8.51 12.67 16.54
C LYS A 119 -8.64 11.24 16.00
N SER A 120 -7.58 10.76 15.37
CA SER A 120 -7.52 9.43 14.77
C SER A 120 -6.31 8.66 15.33
N PRO A 121 -6.45 7.36 15.66
CA PRO A 121 -5.31 6.52 15.95
C PRO A 121 -4.56 6.10 14.67
N TYR A 122 -5.16 6.31 13.50
CA TYR A 122 -4.64 5.83 12.21
C TYR A 122 -3.81 6.88 11.48
N TYR A 123 -3.87 8.16 11.88
CA TYR A 123 -3.07 9.24 11.33
C TYR A 123 -3.00 10.43 12.28
N SER A 124 -1.98 11.27 12.15
CA SER A 124 -1.81 12.50 12.93
C SER A 124 -1.53 13.70 12.05
N PHE A 125 -2.16 14.83 12.35
CA PHE A 125 -1.87 16.14 11.75
C PHE A 125 -0.86 16.97 12.57
N ASP A 126 -0.30 16.41 13.64
CA ASP A 126 0.75 17.06 14.42
C ASP A 126 1.93 17.43 13.50
N PRO A 127 2.37 18.70 13.44
CA PRO A 127 3.42 19.13 12.51
C PRO A 127 4.78 18.44 12.73
N HIS A 128 5.02 17.87 13.92
CA HIS A 128 6.20 17.06 14.21
C HIS A 128 6.11 15.63 13.64
N ILE A 129 4.88 15.13 13.40
CA ILE A 129 4.62 13.82 12.78
C ILE A 129 4.36 13.98 11.28
N MET A 130 3.45 14.87 10.91
CA MET A 130 3.08 15.23 9.55
C MET A 130 3.53 16.65 9.25
N SER A 131 4.78 16.79 8.77
CA SER A 131 5.29 18.11 8.41
C SER A 131 4.39 18.83 7.40
N PRO A 132 4.31 20.18 7.42
CA PRO A 132 3.51 20.95 6.46
C PRO A 132 3.83 20.61 4.99
N SER A 133 5.09 20.33 4.68
CA SER A 133 5.50 19.94 3.32
C SER A 133 4.96 18.57 2.90
N PHE A 134 4.87 17.61 3.83
CA PHE A 134 4.29 16.30 3.56
C PHE A 134 2.78 16.42 3.37
N LEU A 135 2.11 17.18 4.24
CA LEU A 135 0.69 17.48 4.13
C LEU A 135 0.36 18.10 2.77
N ARG A 136 1.11 19.11 2.34
CA ARG A 136 0.97 19.71 1.00
C ARG A 136 1.13 18.69 -0.14
N ASN A 137 2.01 17.71 0.00
CA ASN A 137 2.15 16.63 -0.98
C ASN A 137 0.93 15.71 -1.01
N LEU A 138 0.31 15.43 0.14
CA LEU A 138 -0.95 14.68 0.20
C LEU A 138 -2.08 15.46 -0.46
N GLN A 139 -2.25 16.74 -0.14
CA GLN A 139 -3.28 17.60 -0.76
C GLN A 139 -3.12 17.66 -2.28
N ASN A 140 -1.89 17.83 -2.77
CA ASN A 140 -1.60 17.81 -4.20
C ASN A 140 -1.92 16.44 -4.84
N SER A 141 -1.80 15.36 -4.08
CA SER A 141 -2.19 14.03 -4.55
C SER A 141 -3.71 13.89 -4.65
N SER A 142 -4.47 14.41 -3.67
CA SER A 142 -5.93 14.49 -3.72
C SER A 142 -6.42 15.32 -4.91
N LYS A 143 -5.86 16.53 -5.12
CA LYS A 143 -6.17 17.37 -6.29
C LYS A 143 -5.89 16.66 -7.62
N ARG A 144 -4.82 15.84 -7.69
CA ARG A 144 -4.51 15.04 -8.88
C ARG A 144 -5.52 13.92 -9.12
N ILE A 145 -6.05 13.30 -8.06
CA ILE A 145 -7.10 12.28 -8.17
C ILE A 145 -8.34 12.90 -8.80
N ILE A 146 -8.82 14.02 -8.23
CA ILE A 146 -9.99 14.76 -8.74
C ILE A 146 -9.79 15.10 -10.23
N LYS A 147 -8.68 15.76 -10.56
CA LYS A 147 -8.34 16.16 -11.93
C LYS A 147 -8.30 14.99 -12.91
N LYS A 148 -7.76 13.84 -12.49
CA LYS A 148 -7.74 12.63 -13.33
C LYS A 148 -9.15 12.08 -13.54
N TRP A 149 -9.97 12.06 -12.49
CA TRP A 149 -11.34 11.57 -12.54
C TRP A 149 -12.20 12.35 -13.52
N THR A 150 -12.20 13.68 -13.36
CA THR A 150 -12.96 14.60 -14.21
C THR A 150 -12.50 14.55 -15.67
N ARG A 151 -11.18 14.56 -15.92
CA ARG A 151 -10.66 14.62 -17.31
C ARG A 151 -10.75 13.30 -18.06
N ALA A 152 -10.48 12.20 -17.38
CA ALA A 152 -10.42 10.89 -18.02
C ALA A 152 -11.76 10.15 -17.98
N HIS A 153 -12.83 10.78 -17.47
CA HIS A 153 -14.11 10.11 -17.18
C HIS A 153 -13.86 8.79 -16.44
N PHE A 154 -12.99 8.84 -15.43
CA PHE A 154 -12.49 7.65 -14.76
C PHE A 154 -13.52 7.12 -13.76
N ASP A 155 -14.63 6.60 -14.26
CA ASP A 155 -15.81 6.14 -13.50
C ASP A 155 -15.59 4.86 -12.68
N ARG A 156 -14.33 4.44 -12.48
CA ARG A 156 -13.96 3.10 -11.96
C ARG A 156 -14.62 2.76 -10.63
N TYR A 157 -14.85 3.75 -9.76
CA TYR A 157 -15.34 3.54 -8.39
C TYR A 157 -16.70 4.20 -8.12
N ASP A 158 -17.34 4.76 -9.14
CA ASP A 158 -18.54 5.59 -8.96
C ASP A 158 -19.71 4.78 -8.41
N SER A 159 -19.82 3.52 -8.83
CA SER A 159 -20.85 2.58 -8.36
C SER A 159 -20.50 1.84 -7.07
N ALA A 160 -19.31 2.08 -6.49
CA ALA A 160 -18.88 1.35 -5.30
C ALA A 160 -19.66 1.80 -4.06
N ASP A 161 -20.08 0.85 -3.24
CA ASP A 161 -20.64 1.15 -1.92
C ASP A 161 -19.51 1.53 -0.96
N ILE A 162 -19.65 2.73 -0.39
CA ILE A 162 -18.68 3.32 0.54
C ILE A 162 -19.30 3.61 1.92
N SER A 163 -20.51 3.11 2.20
CA SER A 163 -21.25 3.40 3.42
C SER A 163 -20.59 2.85 4.71
N ASP A 164 -19.83 1.76 4.59
CA ASP A 164 -19.12 1.06 5.67
C ASP A 164 -17.62 1.42 5.74
N CYS A 165 -17.13 2.36 4.92
CA CYS A 165 -15.71 2.70 4.82
C CYS A 165 -15.10 3.17 6.13
N ASP A 166 -15.83 3.92 6.95
CA ASP A 166 -15.35 4.39 8.25
C ASP A 166 -15.16 3.26 9.27
N ILE A 167 -15.70 2.07 8.99
CA ILE A 167 -15.57 0.87 9.83
C ILE A 167 -14.51 -0.07 9.24
N ILE A 168 -14.54 -0.30 7.93
CA ILE A 168 -13.68 -1.31 7.27
C ILE A 168 -12.29 -0.77 6.94
N THR A 169 -12.20 0.51 6.55
CA THR A 169 -10.96 1.20 6.18
C THR A 169 -10.90 2.55 6.91
N PRO A 170 -10.90 2.54 8.26
CA PRO A 170 -11.03 3.77 9.04
C PRO A 170 -9.89 4.76 8.79
N GLU A 171 -8.73 4.28 8.35
CA GLU A 171 -7.58 5.08 7.96
C GLU A 171 -7.86 6.02 6.78
N CYS A 172 -8.79 5.64 5.90
CA CYS A 172 -9.13 6.44 4.73
C CYS A 172 -9.88 7.72 5.09
N SER A 173 -10.43 7.82 6.30
CA SER A 173 -11.06 9.06 6.79
C SER A 173 -10.13 10.28 6.74
N LEU A 174 -8.80 10.09 6.70
CA LEU A 174 -7.82 11.15 6.42
C LEU A 174 -8.22 11.99 5.20
N HIS A 175 -8.67 11.33 4.12
CA HIS A 175 -8.97 11.99 2.85
C HIS A 175 -10.17 12.91 2.92
N LYS A 176 -11.03 12.81 3.96
CA LYS A 176 -12.14 13.73 4.21
C LYS A 176 -11.70 15.13 4.61
N TYR A 177 -10.43 15.29 5.02
CA TYR A 177 -9.95 16.52 5.66
C TYR A 177 -8.78 17.18 4.92
N LEU A 178 -8.36 16.65 3.77
CA LEU A 178 -7.17 17.17 3.06
C LEU A 178 -7.43 18.45 2.30
N LEU A 179 -8.65 18.68 1.81
CA LEU A 179 -8.98 19.87 1.04
C LEU A 179 -10.07 20.66 1.75
N LYS A 180 -9.80 21.92 2.05
CA LYS A 180 -10.80 22.89 2.46
C LYS A 180 -11.61 23.30 1.23
N TYR A 181 -12.90 23.45 1.44
CA TYR A 181 -13.81 24.02 0.48
C TYR A 181 -13.55 25.53 0.38
N THR A 182 -13.03 26.01 -0.75
CA THR A 182 -12.90 27.45 -1.01
C THR A 182 -13.95 27.86 -2.04
N ALA A 183 -14.99 28.57 -1.59
CA ALA A 183 -16.04 29.11 -2.45
C ALA A 183 -15.50 30.01 -3.59
N GLU A 184 -14.29 30.54 -3.42
CA GLU A 184 -13.63 31.48 -4.34
C GLU A 184 -13.20 30.89 -5.70
N GLU A 185 -13.14 29.56 -5.87
CA GLU A 185 -12.82 28.98 -7.19
C GLU A 185 -14.02 29.00 -8.16
N ASN A 186 -15.23 29.28 -7.67
CA ASN A 186 -16.48 29.24 -8.45
C ASN A 186 -17.08 30.62 -8.79
N GLU A 187 -16.46 31.74 -8.39
CA GLU A 187 -16.96 33.10 -8.71
C GLU A 187 -16.84 33.48 -10.20
N LYS A 188 -16.43 32.55 -11.07
CA LYS A 188 -16.33 32.78 -12.53
C LYS A 188 -17.45 32.16 -13.36
N GLU A 189 -18.39 31.46 -12.76
CA GLU A 189 -19.52 30.88 -13.50
C GLU A 189 -20.85 31.44 -13.03
N SER A 190 -21.63 31.87 -14.02
CA SER A 190 -22.83 32.70 -13.97
C SER A 190 -23.95 32.13 -13.09
N GLU A 191 -24.76 33.04 -12.54
CA GLU A 191 -25.85 32.82 -11.57
C GLU A 191 -26.99 31.86 -12.01
N GLU A 192 -26.95 31.24 -13.20
CA GLU A 192 -28.08 30.48 -13.74
C GLU A 192 -28.07 28.96 -13.52
N GLU A 193 -26.98 28.35 -13.04
CA GLU A 193 -26.99 26.93 -12.63
C GLU A 193 -26.22 26.75 -11.31
N LYS A 194 -26.93 26.84 -10.17
CA LYS A 194 -26.39 26.35 -8.89
C LYS A 194 -26.41 24.83 -8.89
N GLU A 195 -25.49 24.23 -9.63
CA GLU A 195 -25.16 22.81 -9.50
C GLU A 195 -24.74 22.54 -8.05
N GLU A 196 -25.24 21.47 -7.45
CA GLU A 196 -24.93 21.08 -6.07
C GLU A 196 -23.41 20.89 -5.95
N VAL A 197 -22.73 21.80 -5.24
CA VAL A 197 -21.26 21.81 -5.26
C VAL A 197 -20.72 20.56 -4.59
N GLU A 198 -20.09 19.70 -5.37
CA GLU A 198 -19.60 18.41 -4.93
C GLU A 198 -18.42 18.57 -3.95
N ASP A 199 -18.46 17.85 -2.81
CA ASP A 199 -17.36 17.82 -1.83
C ASP A 199 -16.04 17.39 -2.52
N PRO A 200 -14.99 18.24 -2.51
CA PRO A 200 -13.73 17.93 -3.18
C PRO A 200 -13.01 16.70 -2.59
N ASN A 201 -13.36 16.30 -1.37
CA ASN A 201 -12.76 15.16 -0.69
C ASN A 201 -13.46 13.82 -1.03
N ARG A 202 -14.67 13.87 -1.62
CA ARG A 202 -15.49 12.69 -1.93
C ARG A 202 -14.73 11.67 -2.78
N LEU A 203 -14.07 12.14 -3.85
CA LEU A 203 -13.36 11.27 -4.80
C LEU A 203 -12.08 10.65 -4.20
N PRO A 204 -11.15 11.43 -3.59
CA PRO A 204 -10.01 10.85 -2.87
C PRO A 204 -10.40 9.84 -1.80
N TYR A 205 -11.42 10.15 -0.98
CA TYR A 205 -11.92 9.25 0.05
C TYR A 205 -12.46 7.94 -0.54
N ARG A 206 -13.32 8.03 -1.56
CA ARG A 206 -13.87 6.88 -2.30
C ARG A 206 -12.77 6.00 -2.87
N LYS A 207 -11.78 6.60 -3.53
CA LYS A 207 -10.63 5.85 -4.09
C LYS A 207 -9.90 5.08 -2.98
N CYS A 208 -9.50 5.77 -1.89
CA CYS A 208 -8.79 5.13 -0.79
C CYS A 208 -9.58 3.94 -0.26
N CYS A 209 -10.86 4.14 0.09
CA CYS A 209 -11.66 3.10 0.69
C CYS A 209 -11.79 1.86 -0.21
N VAL A 210 -12.14 2.07 -1.48
CA VAL A 210 -12.39 0.96 -2.41
C VAL A 210 -11.10 0.18 -2.69
N GLU A 211 -9.97 0.88 -2.85
CA GLU A 211 -8.69 0.21 -3.04
C GLU A 211 -8.21 -0.51 -1.77
N HIS A 212 -8.29 0.12 -0.60
CA HIS A 212 -7.84 -0.44 0.67
C HIS A 212 -8.68 -1.64 1.12
N LYS A 213 -10.00 -1.63 0.92
CA LYS A 213 -10.86 -2.81 1.15
C LYS A 213 -10.35 -4.01 0.36
N ALA A 214 -10.06 -3.79 -0.92
CA ALA A 214 -9.64 -4.86 -1.80
C ALA A 214 -8.21 -5.33 -1.49
N LEU A 215 -7.30 -4.42 -1.14
CA LEU A 215 -5.97 -4.74 -0.65
C LEU A 215 -6.04 -5.57 0.63
N ARG A 216 -6.84 -5.15 1.61
CA ARG A 216 -7.09 -5.87 2.85
C ARG A 216 -7.57 -7.29 2.56
N ASP A 217 -8.65 -7.43 1.81
CA ASP A 217 -9.27 -8.74 1.56
C ASP A 217 -8.33 -9.68 0.78
N THR A 218 -7.58 -9.14 -0.20
CA THR A 218 -6.61 -9.92 -0.95
C THR A 218 -5.41 -10.31 -0.09
N THR A 219 -4.93 -9.43 0.77
CA THR A 219 -3.83 -9.69 1.71
C THR A 219 -4.21 -10.82 2.67
N ILE A 220 -5.39 -10.76 3.27
CA ILE A 220 -5.91 -11.80 4.16
C ILE A 220 -6.00 -13.14 3.41
N TRP A 221 -6.51 -13.12 2.17
CA TRP A 221 -6.57 -14.33 1.35
C TRP A 221 -5.17 -14.90 1.05
N VAL A 222 -4.22 -14.07 0.59
CA VAL A 222 -2.84 -14.48 0.28
C VAL A 222 -2.19 -15.11 1.51
N VAL A 223 -2.26 -14.43 2.66
CA VAL A 223 -1.71 -14.91 3.92
C VAL A 223 -2.30 -16.26 4.30
N ASN A 224 -3.62 -16.44 4.17
CA ASN A 224 -4.26 -17.72 4.49
C ASN A 224 -3.75 -18.86 3.60
N GLN A 225 -3.46 -18.60 2.31
CA GLN A 225 -2.83 -19.60 1.44
C GLN A 225 -1.40 -19.93 1.90
N LEU A 226 -0.62 -18.93 2.33
CA LEU A 226 0.75 -19.13 2.82
C LEU A 226 0.76 -19.91 4.14
N LYS A 227 -0.13 -19.58 5.08
CA LYS A 227 -0.32 -20.30 6.36
C LYS A 227 -0.69 -21.75 6.11
N ALA A 228 -1.69 -22.02 5.27
CA ALA A 228 -2.14 -23.37 4.93
C ALA A 228 -1.03 -24.22 4.28
N ALA A 229 -0.11 -23.58 3.55
CA ALA A 229 1.03 -24.24 2.97
C ALA A 229 2.24 -24.39 3.93
N GLY A 230 2.17 -23.88 5.16
CA GLY A 230 3.30 -23.87 6.10
C GLY A 230 4.49 -23.05 5.60
N ILE A 231 4.23 -21.93 4.93
CA ILE A 231 5.25 -21.00 4.43
C ILE A 231 5.38 -19.86 5.43
N ILE A 232 6.62 -19.61 5.88
CA ILE A 232 6.91 -18.46 6.73
C ILE A 232 6.85 -17.20 5.86
N TYR A 233 6.06 -16.24 6.29
CA TYR A 233 5.87 -14.95 5.65
C TYR A 233 5.94 -13.86 6.72
N PHE A 234 6.07 -12.60 6.30
CA PHE A 234 5.89 -11.43 7.14
C PHE A 234 5.47 -10.24 6.30
N LEU A 235 4.73 -9.30 6.88
CA LEU A 235 4.48 -8.00 6.26
C LEU A 235 5.82 -7.29 6.10
N SER A 236 6.04 -6.61 4.97
CA SER A 236 7.29 -5.91 4.69
C SER A 236 7.09 -4.40 4.50
N THR A 237 8.20 -3.67 4.48
CA THR A 237 8.28 -2.30 3.94
C THR A 237 7.15 -1.37 4.44
N GLY A 238 6.39 -0.75 3.53
CA GLY A 238 5.32 0.20 3.89
C GLY A 238 4.16 -0.46 4.62
N THR A 239 3.84 -1.71 4.28
CA THR A 239 2.77 -2.46 4.92
C THR A 239 3.08 -2.78 6.38
N ALA A 240 4.29 -3.26 6.66
CA ALA A 240 4.71 -3.55 8.02
C ALA A 240 4.80 -2.26 8.86
N LEU A 241 5.20 -1.15 8.22
CA LEU A 241 5.19 0.16 8.86
C LEU A 241 3.76 0.63 9.17
N GLY A 242 2.80 0.41 8.27
CA GLY A 242 1.38 0.63 8.51
C GLY A 242 0.87 -0.15 9.72
N ALA A 243 1.16 -1.45 9.76
CA ALA A 243 0.76 -2.32 10.87
C ALA A 243 1.25 -1.80 12.24
N LEU A 244 2.48 -1.29 12.33
CA LEU A 244 3.04 -0.80 13.58
C LEU A 244 2.73 0.67 13.90
N ARG A 245 2.78 1.56 12.90
CA ARG A 245 2.66 3.02 13.09
C ARG A 245 1.23 3.51 12.99
N HIS A 246 0.43 2.89 12.13
CA HIS A 246 -0.95 3.32 11.85
C HIS A 246 -1.96 2.38 12.52
N ALA A 247 -1.63 1.85 13.70
CA ALA A 247 -2.52 1.03 14.52
C ALA A 247 -3.12 -0.16 13.75
N GLY A 248 -2.29 -0.87 13.00
CA GLY A 248 -2.68 -2.10 12.32
C GLY A 248 -3.28 -1.94 10.92
N VAL A 249 -3.30 -0.75 10.32
CA VAL A 249 -3.94 -0.55 8.99
C VAL A 249 -2.92 -0.29 7.87
N ILE A 250 -3.38 -0.32 6.62
CA ILE A 250 -2.61 0.17 5.48
C ILE A 250 -2.36 1.68 5.68
N ILE A 251 -1.19 2.19 5.30
CA ILE A 251 -0.92 3.62 5.40
C ILE A 251 -1.94 4.37 4.50
N PRO A 252 -2.64 5.43 4.97
CA PRO A 252 -3.77 6.03 4.24
C PRO A 252 -3.51 6.51 2.81
N TRP A 253 -2.24 6.67 2.42
CA TRP A 253 -1.81 7.15 1.12
C TRP A 253 -0.98 6.11 0.33
N ASP A 254 -0.80 4.92 0.88
CA ASP A 254 -0.18 3.80 0.15
C ASP A 254 -1.19 3.21 -0.86
N THR A 255 -0.69 2.45 -1.82
CA THR A 255 -1.52 1.92 -2.93
C THR A 255 -1.36 0.42 -3.13
N ASP A 256 -0.57 -0.23 -2.31
CA ASP A 256 -0.13 -1.60 -2.43
C ASP A 256 0.09 -2.22 -1.05
N VAL A 257 0.24 -3.54 -1.03
CA VAL A 257 0.60 -4.30 0.17
C VAL A 257 1.77 -5.23 -0.13
N ASP A 258 2.76 -5.21 0.74
CA ASP A 258 4.03 -5.92 0.59
C ASP A 258 4.11 -7.08 1.58
N ILE A 259 4.26 -8.30 1.06
CA ILE A 259 4.50 -9.52 1.85
C ILE A 259 5.86 -10.09 1.46
N ALA A 260 6.73 -10.30 2.43
CA ALA A 260 8.02 -10.95 2.21
C ALA A 260 7.98 -12.43 2.59
N ILE A 261 8.68 -13.23 1.80
CA ILE A 261 8.81 -14.69 1.96
C ILE A 261 10.28 -15.06 1.74
N TYR A 262 10.74 -16.10 2.45
CA TYR A 262 12.08 -16.62 2.21
C TYR A 262 12.24 -17.14 0.76
N PRO A 263 13.32 -16.76 0.05
CA PRO A 263 13.60 -17.19 -1.32
C PRO A 263 13.54 -18.71 -1.56
N LYS A 264 13.88 -19.53 -0.55
CA LYS A 264 13.79 -21.00 -0.63
C LYS A 264 12.38 -21.52 -0.93
N ASP A 265 11.34 -20.78 -0.54
CA ASP A 265 9.94 -21.18 -0.69
C ASP A 265 9.33 -20.67 -2.01
N ARG A 266 10.09 -19.95 -2.84
CA ARG A 266 9.61 -19.35 -4.11
C ARG A 266 8.86 -20.34 -5.00
N VAL A 267 9.44 -21.51 -5.26
CA VAL A 267 8.83 -22.53 -6.14
C VAL A 267 7.49 -23.00 -5.59
N LYS A 268 7.39 -23.16 -4.26
CA LYS A 268 6.17 -23.59 -3.57
C LYS A 268 5.10 -22.51 -3.64
N VAL A 269 5.46 -21.25 -3.40
CA VAL A 269 4.58 -20.09 -3.54
C VAL A 269 4.05 -19.97 -4.98
N GLU A 270 4.93 -20.01 -5.98
CA GLU A 270 4.50 -19.93 -7.38
C GLU A 270 3.53 -21.07 -7.73
N LYS A 271 3.74 -22.28 -7.20
CA LYS A 271 2.82 -23.43 -7.40
C LYS A 271 1.45 -23.21 -6.76
N ILE A 272 1.38 -22.65 -5.55
CA ILE A 272 0.12 -22.35 -4.84
C ILE A 272 -0.75 -21.41 -5.67
N PHE A 273 -0.13 -20.43 -6.34
CA PHE A 273 -0.87 -19.34 -6.96
C PHE A 273 -1.08 -19.46 -8.48
N ARG A 274 -0.34 -20.33 -9.19
CA ARG A 274 -0.38 -20.51 -10.66
C ARG A 274 -1.74 -20.92 -11.24
N GLY A 275 -2.67 -21.43 -10.43
CA GLY A 275 -3.99 -21.89 -10.85
C GLY A 275 -5.15 -21.22 -10.12
N ASN A 276 -4.89 -20.10 -9.44
CA ASN A 276 -5.93 -19.45 -8.66
C ASN A 276 -6.94 -18.76 -9.59
N LYS A 277 -8.25 -18.96 -9.36
CA LYS A 277 -9.34 -18.34 -10.12
C LYS A 277 -9.84 -17.03 -9.50
N LYS A 278 -9.27 -16.62 -8.36
CA LYS A 278 -9.81 -15.57 -7.49
C LYS A 278 -9.12 -14.22 -7.69
N HIS A 279 -7.82 -14.21 -7.97
CA HIS A 279 -6.99 -13.02 -8.12
C HIS A 279 -6.00 -13.17 -9.28
N PHE A 280 -5.71 -12.08 -9.98
CA PHE A 280 -4.83 -12.12 -11.14
C PHE A 280 -3.35 -12.14 -10.73
N PHE A 281 -2.69 -13.29 -10.93
CA PHE A 281 -1.26 -13.45 -10.67
C PHE A 281 -0.44 -13.15 -11.92
N ARG A 282 0.53 -12.23 -11.82
CA ARG A 282 1.49 -11.96 -12.88
C ARG A 282 2.91 -11.91 -12.32
N LYS A 283 3.90 -12.06 -13.19
CA LYS A 283 5.26 -11.61 -12.89
C LYS A 283 5.46 -10.18 -13.41
N ASP A 284 6.18 -9.36 -12.67
CA ASP A 284 6.67 -8.05 -13.13
C ASP A 284 7.69 -8.24 -14.29
N PRO A 285 8.15 -7.15 -14.93
CA PRO A 285 9.18 -7.23 -15.97
C PRO A 285 10.51 -7.88 -15.53
N HIS A 286 10.78 -7.96 -14.21
CA HIS A 286 11.96 -8.58 -13.61
C HIS A 286 11.71 -10.03 -13.15
N GLY A 287 10.52 -10.59 -13.41
CA GLY A 287 10.18 -11.96 -13.05
C GLY A 287 9.75 -12.16 -11.59
N LYS A 288 9.48 -11.09 -10.84
CA LYS A 288 8.94 -11.13 -9.46
C LYS A 288 7.43 -11.33 -9.48
N PRO A 289 6.85 -12.19 -8.63
CA PRO A 289 5.41 -12.39 -8.57
C PRO A 289 4.69 -11.18 -7.97
N MET A 290 3.61 -10.75 -8.63
CA MET A 290 2.70 -9.68 -8.20
C MET A 290 1.26 -10.18 -8.33
N PHE A 291 0.43 -9.87 -7.33
CA PHE A 291 -1.01 -10.14 -7.34
C PHE A 291 -1.74 -8.83 -7.53
N TRP A 292 -2.28 -8.62 -8.73
CA TRP A 292 -3.12 -7.46 -8.96
C TRP A 292 -4.50 -7.74 -8.37
N VAL A 293 -4.97 -6.84 -7.51
CA VAL A 293 -6.24 -7.02 -6.80
C VAL A 293 -7.43 -6.75 -7.72
N TYR A 294 -7.29 -5.77 -8.63
CA TYR A 294 -8.34 -5.44 -9.58
C TYR A 294 -8.06 -5.97 -10.98
N HIS A 295 -9.09 -6.59 -11.54
CA HIS A 295 -9.16 -6.95 -12.95
C HIS A 295 -9.31 -5.67 -13.79
N SER A 296 -8.45 -5.48 -14.78
CA SER A 296 -8.89 -4.79 -16.00
C SER A 296 -9.89 -5.71 -16.72
N LYS A 297 -10.86 -5.18 -17.46
CA LYS A 297 -11.81 -5.95 -18.28
C LYS A 297 -11.14 -7.04 -19.13
N ASP A 298 -9.89 -6.82 -19.56
CA ASP A 298 -9.16 -7.72 -20.46
C ASP A 298 -8.12 -8.62 -19.76
N GLY A 299 -8.08 -8.64 -18.42
CA GLY A 299 -7.10 -9.42 -17.67
C GLY A 299 -5.64 -8.90 -17.74
N TYR A 300 -5.41 -7.66 -18.17
CA TYR A 300 -4.11 -6.99 -18.15
C TYR A 300 -4.16 -5.69 -17.34
N PRO A 301 -4.05 -5.74 -16.01
CA PRO A 301 -3.95 -4.53 -15.21
C PRO A 301 -2.67 -3.77 -15.61
N VAL A 302 -2.85 -2.54 -16.10
CA VAL A 302 -1.77 -1.60 -16.48
C VAL A 302 -1.26 -0.82 -15.25
N GLY A 303 -1.97 -0.94 -14.11
CA GLY A 303 -1.72 -0.23 -12.86
C GLY A 303 -2.94 -0.31 -11.93
N GLY A 304 -2.77 0.06 -10.67
CA GLY A 304 -3.80 -0.04 -9.63
C GLY A 304 -3.30 -0.75 -8.37
N PRO A 305 -4.18 -1.03 -7.41
CA PRO A 305 -3.76 -1.64 -6.16
C PRO A 305 -3.45 -3.12 -6.34
N HIS A 306 -2.40 -3.56 -5.68
CA HIS A 306 -1.82 -4.88 -5.83
C HIS A 306 -1.17 -5.34 -4.52
N VAL A 307 -1.12 -6.65 -4.32
CA VAL A 307 -0.38 -7.30 -3.25
C VAL A 307 0.89 -7.89 -3.86
N GLU A 308 2.04 -7.45 -3.40
CA GLU A 308 3.34 -7.93 -3.83
C GLU A 308 3.88 -9.03 -2.93
N ILE A 309 4.48 -10.06 -3.53
CA ILE A 309 5.26 -11.05 -2.80
C ILE A 309 6.73 -10.88 -3.13
N PHE A 310 7.51 -10.46 -2.14
CA PHE A 310 8.95 -10.31 -2.24
C PHE A 310 9.68 -11.57 -1.81
N TYR A 311 10.58 -12.03 -2.68
CA TYR A 311 11.61 -12.99 -2.33
C TYR A 311 12.91 -12.23 -2.08
N ASP A 312 12.99 -11.53 -0.96
CA ASP A 312 14.12 -10.65 -0.71
C ASP A 312 15.31 -11.43 -0.11
N PRO A 313 16.45 -11.50 -0.82
CA PRO A 313 17.65 -12.16 -0.30
C PRO A 313 18.29 -11.39 0.85
N VAL A 314 18.04 -10.08 1.00
CA VAL A 314 18.56 -9.27 2.12
C VAL A 314 18.18 -9.93 3.45
N TYR A 315 16.94 -10.41 3.55
CA TYR A 315 16.46 -11.07 4.78
C TYR A 315 17.03 -12.47 4.99
N THR A 316 17.51 -13.13 3.94
CA THR A 316 18.31 -14.36 4.09
C THR A 316 19.78 -14.11 4.38
N GLN A 317 20.35 -13.02 3.88
CA GLN A 317 21.76 -12.69 4.04
C GLN A 317 22.03 -12.00 5.39
N PHE A 318 21.06 -11.26 5.91
CA PHE A 318 21.13 -10.54 7.18
C PHE A 318 19.93 -10.88 8.07
N PRO A 319 19.74 -12.17 8.44
CA PRO A 319 18.56 -12.62 9.18
C PRO A 319 18.47 -12.01 10.58
N HIS A 320 19.60 -11.59 11.17
CA HIS A 320 19.62 -10.89 12.46
C HIS A 320 18.97 -9.52 12.41
N LEU A 321 18.84 -8.89 11.24
CA LEU A 321 18.09 -7.64 11.08
C LEU A 321 16.58 -7.91 11.06
N LEU A 322 16.16 -9.10 10.60
CA LEU A 322 14.76 -9.50 10.49
C LEU A 322 14.22 -10.16 11.77
N LEU A 323 15.05 -10.95 12.44
CA LEU A 323 14.63 -11.84 13.52
C LEU A 323 14.82 -11.21 14.92
N PRO A 324 13.97 -11.58 15.90
CA PRO A 324 12.81 -12.45 15.74
C PRO A 324 11.65 -11.70 15.04
N LEU A 325 10.91 -12.43 14.21
CA LEU A 325 9.59 -11.96 13.78
C LEU A 325 8.67 -11.91 15.01
N GLN A 326 7.73 -10.96 14.98
CA GLN A 326 6.75 -10.74 16.04
C GLN A 326 5.35 -10.76 15.47
N GLU A 327 4.37 -11.08 16.30
CA GLU A 327 2.97 -10.91 15.92
C GLU A 327 2.61 -9.42 15.91
N CYS A 328 1.87 -9.02 14.88
CA CYS A 328 1.31 -7.68 14.71
C CYS A 328 -0.13 -7.80 14.23
N LEU A 329 -0.90 -6.73 14.42
CA LEU A 329 -2.26 -6.64 13.88
C LEU A 329 -2.21 -6.08 12.47
N PHE A 330 -2.98 -6.68 11.57
CA PHE A 330 -3.34 -6.11 10.28
C PHE A 330 -4.87 -6.12 10.17
N TYR A 331 -5.49 -4.98 10.41
CA TYR A 331 -6.89 -4.83 10.78
C TYR A 331 -7.21 -5.76 11.95
N ASN A 332 -8.07 -6.75 11.74
CA ASN A 332 -8.51 -7.70 12.77
C ASN A 332 -7.76 -9.04 12.71
N GLU A 333 -6.73 -9.14 11.88
CA GLU A 333 -5.99 -10.38 11.65
C GLU A 333 -4.61 -10.34 12.29
N SER A 334 -4.23 -11.43 12.95
CA SER A 334 -2.86 -11.62 13.45
C SER A 334 -1.93 -12.01 12.29
N MET A 335 -0.89 -11.22 12.11
CA MET A 335 0.14 -11.34 11.08
C MET A 335 1.54 -11.38 11.68
N MET A 336 2.52 -11.85 10.89
CA MET A 336 3.92 -11.75 11.26
C MET A 336 4.48 -10.41 10.75
N CYS A 337 5.20 -9.69 11.60
CA CYS A 337 5.96 -8.49 11.25
C CYS A 337 7.43 -8.63 11.69
N PRO A 338 8.33 -7.90 11.02
CA PRO A 338 9.62 -7.46 11.57
C PRO A 338 9.57 -6.99 13.03
N ASN A 339 10.66 -7.21 13.75
CA ASN A 339 10.89 -6.57 15.05
C ASN A 339 10.90 -5.03 14.90
N VAL A 340 10.36 -4.30 15.88
CA VAL A 340 10.38 -2.81 15.86
C VAL A 340 11.78 -2.21 15.66
N LYS A 341 12.84 -2.85 16.20
CA LYS A 341 14.23 -2.42 16.02
C LYS A 341 14.63 -2.38 14.54
N GLN A 342 14.05 -3.27 13.73
CA GLN A 342 14.29 -3.28 12.29
C GLN A 342 13.78 -2.00 11.62
N PHE A 343 12.69 -1.40 12.11
CA PHE A 343 12.20 -0.12 11.57
C PHE A 343 13.09 1.06 11.94
N GLU A 344 13.75 1.01 13.11
CA GLU A 344 14.73 2.03 13.49
C GLU A 344 15.93 2.02 12.53
N GLU A 345 16.33 0.84 12.06
CA GLU A 345 17.36 0.68 11.04
C GLU A 345 16.87 1.03 9.63
N TRP A 346 15.65 0.60 9.27
CA TRP A 346 15.09 0.82 7.93
C TRP A 346 14.69 2.28 7.67
N PHE A 347 14.27 2.99 8.71
CA PHE A 347 13.80 4.36 8.64
C PHE A 347 14.67 5.25 9.55
N PRO A 348 15.94 5.52 9.15
CA PRO A 348 16.94 6.16 10.01
C PRO A 348 16.63 7.61 10.38
N SER A 349 15.63 8.24 9.76
CA SER A 349 15.11 9.55 10.16
C SER A 349 13.97 9.46 11.18
N GLY A 350 13.72 8.26 11.72
CA GLY A 350 12.59 7.95 12.59
C GLY A 350 11.40 7.39 11.82
N TRP A 351 11.03 6.15 12.13
CA TRP A 351 9.85 5.50 11.53
C TRP A 351 8.53 6.16 11.97
N LYS A 352 8.51 6.87 13.11
CA LYS A 352 7.32 7.55 13.66
C LYS A 352 6.88 8.79 12.89
N VAL A 353 7.74 9.38 12.04
CA VAL A 353 7.46 10.60 11.28
C VAL A 353 7.04 10.24 9.85
N TYR A 354 6.08 10.98 9.29
CA TYR A 354 5.61 10.77 7.93
C TYR A 354 6.60 11.30 6.89
N GLY A 355 6.80 10.49 5.84
CA GLY A 355 7.83 10.77 4.84
C GLY A 355 9.27 10.56 5.32
N GLY A 356 9.45 9.80 6.41
CA GLY A 356 10.76 9.33 6.87
C GLY A 356 11.56 8.60 5.78
N GLY A 357 12.87 8.48 6.00
CA GLY A 357 13.83 7.92 5.07
C GLY A 357 13.54 6.46 4.71
N HIS A 358 14.06 6.02 3.57
CA HIS A 358 13.91 4.63 3.11
C HIS A 358 15.28 3.94 3.12
N TYR A 359 15.30 2.72 3.64
CA TYR A 359 16.42 1.79 3.50
C TYR A 359 16.36 1.15 2.12
N ASN A 360 17.41 1.35 1.33
CA ASN A 360 17.52 0.80 -0.03
C ASN A 360 18.53 -0.36 -0.08
N GLY A 361 18.85 -0.99 1.06
CA GLY A 361 19.84 -2.04 1.17
C GLY A 361 21.16 -1.62 1.84
N PRO A 362 22.08 -2.59 2.07
CA PRO A 362 23.32 -2.44 2.84
C PRO A 362 24.43 -1.69 2.08
N LYS A 363 24.06 -0.92 1.06
CA LYS A 363 24.96 -0.06 0.30
C LYS A 363 24.53 1.39 0.36
N SER A 364 23.25 1.66 0.60
CA SER A 364 22.73 3.02 0.59
C SER A 364 21.41 3.15 1.34
N CYS A 365 21.32 4.17 2.18
CA CYS A 365 20.11 4.62 2.84
C CYS A 365 19.83 6.06 2.42
N THR A 366 18.55 6.36 2.18
CA THR A 366 18.11 7.74 1.93
C THR A 366 17.44 8.27 3.18
N VAL A 367 18.10 9.21 3.87
CA VAL A 367 17.52 9.90 5.01
C VAL A 367 16.67 11.04 4.48
N ARG A 368 15.40 11.08 4.89
CA ARG A 368 14.48 12.17 4.58
C ARG A 368 14.12 12.91 5.85
N LEU A 369 14.06 14.24 5.78
CA LEU A 369 13.48 15.09 6.80
C LEU A 369 12.32 15.83 6.14
N ASN A 370 11.12 15.67 6.69
CA ASN A 370 9.92 16.34 6.15
C ASN A 370 9.71 16.01 4.66
N GLY A 371 9.83 14.74 4.30
CA GLY A 371 9.71 14.28 2.91
C GLY A 371 10.82 14.70 1.94
N LYS A 372 11.74 15.59 2.34
CA LYS A 372 12.89 16.01 1.54
C LYS A 372 14.10 15.13 1.85
N THR A 373 14.77 14.63 0.81
CA THR A 373 16.04 13.92 0.98
C THR A 373 17.10 14.87 1.51
N ILE A 374 17.61 14.60 2.70
CA ILE A 374 18.68 15.39 3.33
C ILE A 374 20.04 14.72 3.18
N ALA A 375 20.08 13.39 3.12
CA ALA A 375 21.31 12.65 2.93
C ALA A 375 21.06 11.33 2.21
N LYS A 376 22.05 10.93 1.41
CA LYS A 376 22.23 9.54 0.99
C LYS A 376 23.55 9.07 1.59
N ARG A 377 23.52 8.05 2.43
CA ARG A 377 24.71 7.53 3.10
C ARG A 377 24.78 6.02 2.98
N ARG A 378 25.96 5.45 3.18
CA ARG A 378 26.10 4.01 3.38
C ARG A 378 25.43 3.65 4.69
N CYS A 379 24.51 2.69 4.62
CA CYS A 379 24.18 1.81 5.72
C CYS A 379 24.89 0.48 5.40
#